data_AF-A0A967E9C1-F1
#
_entry.id   AF-A0A967E9C1-F1
#
_cell.length_a   1.000
_cell.length_b   1.000
_cell.length_c   1.000
_cell.angle_alpha   90.00
_cell.angle_beta   90.00
_cell.angle_gamma   90.00
#
_symmetry.space_group_name_H-M   'P 1'
#
loop_
_entity.id
_entity.type
_entity.pdbx_description
1 polymer ?
#
loop_
_entity_poly.entity_id
_entity_poly.type
_entity_poly.pdbx_seq_one_letter_code
_entity_poly.pdbx_strand_id
1 'polypeptide(L)'
;MTGPDEHPGIPDPTRREPADRLASEPVQSTTRAEHHEPAVQDVAAAGTEATPVETRTEGWSRLARMGRPRLTKANLLATVLAVALGFGVMTQVQQQHTTGLASMSQADLIALLDSVNARSGKLNTEIDTLTRLRDSLKTGGDAAALKAAQDRLTTLQILAGTIPVQGPGITMTITDPQKSVASSNILDAVEELRDAGAEAIQIGPVRVVASTWFALSDQNTLIVDGTTLKPPYVVKAIGDSHTMSTAMAIPGGVVESLRQLGSTATITSANVIQVTALRASSQPRYAQPDKAAG
;
A
#
# COMPACT_ATOMS: atom_id res chain seq x y z
N MET A 1 42.12 -52.78 -33.76
CA MET A 1 41.52 -53.50 -34.89
C MET A 1 40.18 -52.87 -35.17
N THR A 2 40.02 -52.44 -36.41
CA THR A 2 38.95 -51.70 -37.09
C THR A 2 37.50 -52.12 -36.78
N GLY A 3 36.63 -51.12 -36.58
CA GLY A 3 35.16 -51.20 -36.63
C GLY A 3 34.55 -49.79 -36.54
N PRO A 4 33.45 -49.47 -37.25
CA PRO A 4 33.38 -48.26 -38.08
C PRO A 4 32.49 -47.13 -37.54
N ASP A 5 32.62 -45.99 -38.22
CA ASP A 5 31.80 -44.78 -38.16
C ASP A 5 30.29 -45.04 -38.24
N GLU A 6 29.53 -44.52 -37.27
CA GLU A 6 28.09 -44.30 -37.38
C GLU A 6 27.77 -42.82 -37.21
N HIS A 7 27.29 -42.25 -38.31
CA HIS A 7 26.77 -40.90 -38.48
C HIS A 7 25.32 -40.87 -37.94
N PRO A 8 24.94 -40.01 -36.98
CA PRO A 8 23.53 -39.86 -36.64
C PRO A 8 22.82 -38.98 -37.68
N GLY A 9 21.89 -39.61 -38.40
CA GLY A 9 21.01 -39.00 -39.39
C GLY A 9 19.94 -38.09 -38.78
N ILE A 10 19.61 -37.07 -39.56
CA ILE A 10 18.58 -36.05 -39.35
C ILE A 10 17.18 -36.72 -39.28
N PRO A 11 16.29 -36.32 -38.35
CA PRO A 11 14.93 -36.88 -38.28
C PRO A 11 14.02 -36.35 -39.40
N ASP A 12 13.35 -37.30 -40.06
CA ASP A 12 12.33 -37.14 -41.11
C ASP A 12 11.01 -36.54 -40.55
N PRO A 13 10.47 -35.44 -41.12
CA PRO A 13 9.27 -34.76 -40.64
C PRO A 13 7.96 -35.29 -41.25
N THR A 14 7.86 -36.58 -41.60
CA THR A 14 6.67 -37.11 -42.28
C THR A 14 6.05 -38.35 -41.62
N ARG A 15 5.72 -38.26 -40.33
CA ARG A 15 4.74 -39.16 -39.71
C ARG A 15 3.62 -38.39 -39.03
N ARG A 16 2.53 -38.20 -39.76
CA ARG A 16 1.21 -37.78 -39.26
C ARG A 16 0.48 -39.02 -38.76
N GLU A 17 0.03 -39.00 -37.51
CA GLU A 17 -1.11 -39.80 -37.05
C GLU A 17 -2.26 -38.87 -36.60
N PRO A 18 -3.51 -39.34 -36.69
CA PRO A 18 -4.64 -38.49 -37.00
C PRO A 18 -5.44 -38.07 -35.77
N ALA A 19 -5.84 -36.81 -35.75
CA ALA A 19 -7.04 -36.36 -35.06
C ALA A 19 -8.19 -36.40 -36.08
N ASP A 20 -9.30 -37.09 -35.78
CA ASP A 20 -10.63 -36.55 -36.07
C ASP A 20 -11.83 -37.35 -35.48
N ARG A 21 -12.89 -36.59 -35.21
CA ARG A 21 -14.34 -36.90 -35.03
C ARG A 21 -14.79 -37.30 -33.62
N LEU A 22 -15.80 -36.66 -33.01
CA LEU A 22 -17.04 -36.03 -33.51
C LEU A 22 -17.36 -34.77 -32.67
N ALA A 23 -17.57 -33.57 -33.25
CA ALA A 23 -18.84 -33.02 -33.77
C ALA A 23 -19.94 -32.85 -32.66
N SER A 24 -20.69 -31.76 -32.50
CA SER A 24 -21.07 -30.62 -33.35
C SER A 24 -22.01 -29.71 -32.52
N GLU A 25 -21.71 -28.41 -32.37
CA GLU A 25 -22.43 -27.25 -32.93
C GLU A 25 -23.66 -26.75 -32.11
N PRO A 26 -24.33 -25.62 -32.45
CA PRO A 26 -23.95 -24.24 -32.07
C PRO A 26 -25.14 -23.47 -31.47
N VAL A 27 -25.00 -22.25 -30.93
CA VAL A 27 -26.00 -21.15 -31.10
C VAL A 27 -25.32 -19.80 -30.83
N GLN A 28 -25.63 -18.88 -31.72
CA GLN A 28 -25.19 -17.50 -31.85
C GLN A 28 -26.23 -16.52 -31.28
N SER A 29 -25.74 -15.38 -30.77
CA SER A 29 -26.25 -14.01 -31.00
C SER A 29 -27.39 -13.39 -30.15
N THR A 30 -27.12 -12.10 -29.83
CA THR A 30 -28.00 -10.96 -29.47
C THR A 30 -28.40 -10.83 -27.98
N THR A 31 -27.98 -9.80 -27.21
CA THR A 31 -28.14 -8.32 -27.25
C THR A 31 -29.28 -7.84 -26.32
N ARG A 32 -28.88 -7.17 -25.23
CA ARG A 32 -29.46 -5.94 -24.60
C ARG A 32 -30.75 -5.98 -23.74
N ALA A 33 -30.57 -5.33 -22.57
CA ALA A 33 -31.46 -4.49 -21.76
C ALA A 33 -32.55 -5.09 -20.82
N GLU A 34 -32.41 -4.65 -19.56
CA GLU A 34 -33.43 -4.13 -18.63
C GLU A 34 -34.36 -5.07 -17.83
N HIS A 35 -34.30 -4.83 -16.50
CA HIS A 35 -35.37 -4.77 -15.48
C HIS A 35 -36.70 -5.51 -15.75
N HIS A 36 -37.10 -6.41 -14.83
CA HIS A 36 -38.28 -6.27 -13.95
C HIS A 36 -38.44 -7.50 -13.02
N GLU A 37 -39.01 -7.30 -11.83
CA GLU A 37 -39.38 -8.31 -10.82
C GLU A 37 -40.25 -9.46 -11.37
N PRO A 38 -40.33 -10.58 -10.62
CA PRO A 38 -41.63 -11.21 -10.48
C PRO A 38 -42.00 -11.57 -9.04
N ALA A 39 -43.31 -11.43 -8.82
CA ALA A 39 -44.08 -11.85 -7.66
C ALA A 39 -44.01 -13.35 -7.40
N VAL A 40 -44.10 -13.72 -6.12
CA VAL A 40 -44.21 -15.11 -5.66
C VAL A 40 -45.68 -15.45 -5.41
N GLN A 41 -46.12 -16.57 -5.97
CA GLN A 41 -47.46 -17.14 -5.88
C GLN A 41 -47.53 -18.20 -4.75
N ASP A 42 -48.70 -18.27 -4.13
CA ASP A 42 -49.14 -19.17 -3.06
C ASP A 42 -48.89 -20.67 -3.31
N VAL A 43 -48.55 -21.39 -2.22
CA VAL A 43 -48.89 -22.81 -2.05
C VAL A 43 -49.42 -23.04 -0.63
N ALA A 44 -50.59 -23.65 -0.56
CA ALA A 44 -51.42 -23.81 0.63
C ALA A 44 -51.08 -25.04 1.51
N ALA A 45 -51.34 -24.84 2.81
CA ALA A 45 -51.95 -25.73 3.79
C ALA A 45 -51.26 -27.04 4.24
N ALA A 46 -50.83 -27.06 5.51
CA ALA A 46 -51.13 -28.12 6.46
C ALA A 46 -51.03 -27.57 7.90
N GLY A 47 -52.09 -27.73 8.70
CA GLY A 47 -52.25 -27.13 10.02
C GLY A 47 -51.54 -27.86 11.15
N THR A 48 -51.21 -27.12 12.20
CA THR A 48 -51.07 -27.59 13.59
C THR A 48 -51.34 -26.39 14.51
N GLU A 49 -52.17 -26.63 15.52
CA GLU A 49 -52.75 -25.67 16.46
C GLU A 49 -51.69 -24.85 17.22
N ALA A 50 -51.84 -23.52 17.18
CA ALA A 50 -51.04 -22.60 17.97
C ALA A 50 -51.89 -22.02 19.11
N THR A 51 -51.47 -22.31 20.34
CA THR A 51 -51.90 -21.64 21.57
C THR A 51 -51.66 -20.12 21.48
N PRO A 52 -52.57 -19.26 21.99
CA PRO A 52 -52.42 -17.82 21.89
C PRO A 52 -51.27 -17.34 22.78
N VAL A 53 -50.24 -16.76 22.16
CA VAL A 53 -49.13 -16.08 22.85
C VAL A 53 -49.61 -14.70 23.30
N GLU A 54 -49.75 -14.54 24.61
CA GLU A 54 -50.06 -13.27 25.26
C GLU A 54 -49.07 -12.16 24.87
N THR A 55 -49.64 -10.97 24.68
CA THR A 55 -48.99 -9.76 24.20
C THR A 55 -47.87 -9.26 25.11
N ARG A 56 -46.71 -9.01 24.50
CA ARG A 56 -45.51 -8.37 25.04
C ARG A 56 -45.74 -6.87 25.37
N THR A 57 -46.66 -6.58 26.27
CA THR A 57 -46.95 -5.21 26.75
C THR A 57 -47.10 -5.14 28.28
N GLU A 58 -46.95 -6.24 29.01
CA GLU A 58 -47.17 -6.28 30.47
C GLU A 58 -45.91 -6.33 31.36
N GLY A 59 -44.70 -6.17 30.78
CA GLY A 59 -43.44 -6.14 31.54
C GLY A 59 -43.10 -4.74 32.10
N TRP A 60 -43.32 -3.69 31.31
CA TRP A 60 -42.95 -2.31 31.68
C TRP A 60 -43.96 -1.65 32.62
N SER A 61 -45.21 -2.12 32.63
CA SER A 61 -46.28 -1.66 33.53
C SER A 61 -46.18 -2.22 34.96
N ARG A 62 -45.30 -3.21 35.20
CA ARG A 62 -44.97 -3.73 36.53
C ARG A 62 -43.76 -3.02 37.15
N LEU A 63 -42.76 -2.61 36.35
CA LEU A 63 -41.64 -1.77 36.80
C LEU A 63 -42.09 -0.32 37.11
N ALA A 64 -42.96 0.27 36.29
CA ALA A 64 -43.48 1.63 36.52
C ALA A 64 -44.33 1.77 37.80
N ARG A 65 -44.87 0.66 38.34
CA ARG A 65 -45.63 0.66 39.61
C ARG A 65 -44.76 0.54 40.86
N MET A 66 -43.47 0.23 40.72
CA MET A 66 -42.53 0.17 41.84
C MET A 66 -41.83 1.50 42.13
N GLY A 67 -41.95 2.49 41.23
CA GLY A 67 -41.38 3.83 41.34
C GLY A 67 -42.32 4.92 41.86
N ARG A 68 -43.39 4.58 42.61
CA ARG A 68 -44.17 5.61 43.31
C ARG A 68 -43.32 6.16 44.47
N PRO A 69 -42.93 7.45 44.50
CA PRO A 69 -42.09 7.97 45.55
C PRO A 69 -42.84 7.90 46.87
N ARG A 70 -42.51 6.90 47.69
CA ARG A 70 -42.83 6.95 49.12
C ARG A 70 -41.80 7.90 49.72
N LEU A 71 -42.29 8.94 50.40
CA LEU A 71 -41.49 9.89 51.18
C LEU A 71 -40.96 9.19 52.44
N THR A 72 -40.08 8.21 52.26
CA THR A 72 -39.32 7.60 53.34
C THR A 72 -37.96 8.28 53.46
N LYS A 73 -37.43 8.37 54.67
CA LYS A 73 -36.12 8.99 54.96
C LYS A 73 -34.98 8.44 54.08
N ALA A 74 -35.09 7.18 53.64
CA ALA A 74 -34.15 6.55 52.72
C ALA A 74 -34.17 7.15 51.29
N ASN A 75 -35.35 7.48 50.74
CA ASN A 75 -35.44 8.11 49.42
C ASN A 75 -34.95 9.58 49.45
N LEU A 76 -35.11 10.26 50.59
CA LEU A 76 -34.53 11.58 50.80
C LEU A 76 -32.99 11.52 50.81
N LEU A 77 -32.42 10.53 51.50
CA LEU A 77 -30.97 10.33 51.51
C LEU A 77 -30.42 9.94 50.12
N ALA A 78 -31.13 9.07 49.40
CA ALA A 78 -30.73 8.66 48.04
C ALA A 78 -30.77 9.82 47.03
N THR A 79 -31.80 10.68 47.10
CA THR A 79 -31.90 11.87 46.24
C THR A 79 -30.84 12.91 46.58
N VAL A 80 -30.56 13.15 47.87
CA VAL A 80 -29.48 14.04 48.29
C VAL A 80 -28.11 13.53 47.83
N LEU A 81 -27.84 12.22 47.99
CA LEU A 81 -26.60 11.61 47.51
C LEU A 81 -26.47 11.69 45.98
N ALA A 82 -27.55 11.44 45.23
CA ALA A 82 -27.55 11.53 43.77
C ALA A 82 -27.31 12.97 43.29
N VAL A 83 -27.90 13.97 43.95
CA VAL A 83 -27.65 15.39 43.65
C VAL A 83 -26.21 15.79 43.99
N ALA A 84 -25.67 15.32 45.12
CA ALA A 84 -24.29 15.59 45.51
C ALA A 84 -23.27 14.95 44.53
N LEU A 85 -23.51 13.71 44.11
CA LEU A 85 -22.72 13.03 43.09
C LEU A 85 -22.82 13.70 41.73
N GLY A 86 -24.03 14.08 41.30
CA GLY A 86 -24.26 14.82 40.05
C GLY A 86 -23.55 16.18 40.06
N PHE A 87 -23.60 16.90 41.19
CA PHE A 87 -22.87 18.14 41.39
C PHE A 87 -21.35 17.92 41.37
N GLY A 88 -20.85 16.85 42.00
CA GLY A 88 -19.43 16.48 41.98
C GLY A 88 -18.92 16.14 40.57
N VAL A 89 -19.67 15.35 39.80
CA VAL A 89 -19.32 15.04 38.41
C VAL A 89 -19.37 16.29 37.54
N MET A 90 -20.37 17.17 37.74
CA MET A 90 -20.47 18.43 37.00
C MET A 90 -19.28 19.36 37.28
N THR A 91 -18.86 19.49 38.55
CA THR A 91 -17.69 20.31 38.89
C THR A 91 -16.40 19.70 38.37
N GLN A 92 -16.28 18.36 38.38
CA GLN A 92 -15.14 17.65 37.83
C GLN A 92 -15.06 17.79 36.30
N VAL A 93 -16.19 17.72 35.59
CA VAL A 93 -16.27 17.97 34.14
C VAL A 93 -15.94 19.43 33.83
N GLN A 94 -16.46 20.39 34.61
CA GLN A 94 -16.17 21.81 34.40
C GLN A 94 -14.69 22.13 34.62
N GLN A 95 -14.03 21.50 35.60
CA GLN A 95 -12.59 21.66 35.86
C GLN A 95 -11.70 20.94 34.83
N GLN A 96 -12.16 19.82 34.27
CA GLN A 96 -11.47 19.12 33.17
C GLN A 96 -11.45 19.96 31.88
N HIS A 97 -12.43 20.85 31.68
CA HIS A 97 -12.46 21.77 30.55
C HIS A 97 -11.66 23.07 30.75
N THR A 98 -11.25 23.40 31.98
CA THR A 98 -10.55 24.67 32.27
C THR A 98 -9.08 24.54 32.64
N THR A 99 -8.54 23.32 32.79
CA THR A 99 -7.16 23.13 33.28
C THR A 99 -6.23 22.35 32.32
N GLY A 100 -6.61 22.19 31.05
CA GLY A 100 -5.79 21.49 30.06
C GLY A 100 -5.57 22.19 28.71
N LEU A 101 -6.18 23.36 28.47
CA LEU A 101 -6.23 23.97 27.13
C LEU A 101 -6.02 25.50 27.11
N ALA A 102 -5.54 26.10 28.19
CA ALA A 102 -5.41 27.56 28.32
C ALA A 102 -3.96 28.10 28.33
N SER A 103 -2.96 27.30 27.93
CA SER A 103 -1.58 27.79 27.71
C SER A 103 -1.03 27.57 26.30
N MET A 104 -1.91 27.35 25.31
CA MET A 104 -1.58 27.36 23.87
C MET A 104 -2.41 28.44 23.19
N SER A 105 -1.74 29.52 22.77
CA SER A 105 -2.24 30.42 21.71
C SER A 105 -1.11 31.29 21.16
N GLN A 106 -0.09 31.60 21.97
CA GLN A 106 1.02 32.44 21.52
C GLN A 106 2.23 31.63 21.02
N ALA A 107 2.58 30.53 21.68
CA ALA A 107 3.70 29.67 21.27
C ALA A 107 3.43 28.94 19.93
N ASP A 108 2.21 28.44 19.71
CA ASP A 108 1.86 27.76 18.46
C ASP A 108 1.73 28.71 17.28
N LEU A 109 1.27 29.93 17.55
CA LEU A 109 1.18 30.93 16.50
C LEU A 109 2.58 31.36 16.05
N ILE A 110 3.54 31.46 16.98
CA ILE A 110 4.95 31.70 16.67
C ILE A 110 5.55 30.49 15.92
N ALA A 111 5.31 29.26 16.37
CA ALA A 111 5.81 28.05 15.69
C ALA A 111 5.20 27.87 14.28
N LEU A 112 3.91 28.17 14.12
CA LEU A 112 3.23 28.16 12.83
C LEU A 112 3.80 29.26 11.93
N LEU A 113 4.01 30.47 12.45
CA LEU A 113 4.62 31.57 11.72
C LEU A 113 6.06 31.22 11.26
N ASP A 114 6.87 30.62 12.13
CA ASP A 114 8.21 30.15 11.79
C ASP A 114 8.16 29.06 10.72
N SER A 115 7.20 28.13 10.80
CA SER A 115 7.02 27.09 9.78
C SER A 115 6.60 27.66 8.42
N VAL A 116 5.74 28.69 8.42
CA VAL A 116 5.30 29.40 7.22
C VAL A 116 6.44 30.23 6.63
N ASN A 117 7.25 30.87 7.48
CA ASN A 117 8.45 31.60 7.06
C ASN A 117 9.50 30.65 6.47
N ALA A 118 9.74 29.50 7.10
CA ALA A 118 10.64 28.47 6.58
C ALA A 118 10.16 27.91 5.23
N ARG A 119 8.86 27.63 5.09
CA ARG A 119 8.26 27.20 3.82
C ARG A 119 8.35 28.30 2.76
N SER A 120 8.07 29.56 3.12
CA SER A 120 8.19 30.70 2.22
C SER A 120 9.64 30.91 1.76
N GLY A 121 10.61 30.76 2.66
CA GLY A 121 12.04 30.81 2.33
C GLY A 121 12.46 29.70 1.37
N LYS A 122 11.99 28.46 1.60
CA LYS A 122 12.22 27.34 0.68
C LYS A 122 11.61 27.61 -0.70
N LEU A 123 10.36 28.08 -0.74
CA LEU A 123 9.67 28.41 -2.00
C LEU A 123 10.34 29.56 -2.76
N ASN A 124 10.82 30.60 -2.07
CA ASN A 124 11.58 31.68 -2.71
C ASN A 124 12.91 31.18 -3.30
N THR A 125 13.59 30.27 -2.59
CA THR A 125 14.82 29.63 -3.09
C THR A 125 14.54 28.78 -4.34
N GLU A 126 13.41 28.08 -4.35
CA GLU A 126 12.91 27.32 -5.51
C GLU A 126 12.63 28.26 -6.70
N ILE A 127 11.90 29.36 -6.47
CA ILE A 127 11.61 30.38 -7.47
C ILE A 127 12.89 30.97 -8.04
N ASP A 128 13.88 31.30 -7.21
CA ASP A 128 15.17 31.84 -7.66
C ASP A 128 15.94 30.82 -8.51
N THR A 129 15.88 29.55 -8.13
CA THR A 129 16.53 28.45 -8.88
C THR A 129 15.86 28.26 -10.24
N LEU A 130 14.52 28.23 -10.28
CA LEU A 130 13.73 28.13 -11.50
C LEU A 130 13.88 29.36 -12.39
N THR A 131 13.99 30.55 -11.81
CA THR A 131 14.22 31.81 -12.53
C THR A 131 15.60 31.82 -13.16
N ARG A 132 16.63 31.41 -12.40
CA ARG A 132 17.99 31.25 -12.94
C ARG A 132 18.04 30.19 -14.05
N LEU A 133 17.37 29.05 -13.88
CA LEU A 133 17.29 28.03 -14.91
C LEU A 133 16.59 28.59 -16.17
N ARG A 134 15.45 29.26 -16.00
CA ARG A 134 14.72 29.93 -17.09
C ARG A 134 15.58 30.96 -17.81
N ASP A 135 16.29 31.81 -17.09
CA ASP A 135 17.10 32.88 -17.68
C ASP A 135 18.35 32.31 -18.35
N SER A 136 18.95 31.27 -17.77
CA SER A 136 20.04 30.47 -18.36
C SER A 136 19.60 29.80 -19.68
N LEU A 137 18.37 29.26 -19.73
CA LEU A 137 17.77 28.70 -20.94
C LEU A 137 17.39 29.79 -21.97
N LYS A 138 16.88 30.95 -21.52
CA LYS A 138 16.49 32.08 -22.39
C LYS A 138 17.68 32.81 -23.00
N THR A 139 18.81 32.87 -22.28
CA THR A 139 20.03 33.57 -22.74
C THR A 139 20.92 32.70 -23.62
N GLY A 140 20.54 31.44 -23.87
CA GLY A 140 21.02 30.66 -25.02
C GLY A 140 22.52 30.46 -25.09
N GLY A 141 23.21 30.30 -23.95
CA GLY A 141 24.61 29.88 -23.93
C GLY A 141 24.74 28.36 -24.01
N ASP A 142 25.63 27.85 -24.85
CA ASP A 142 25.87 26.40 -25.03
C ASP A 142 26.11 25.66 -23.70
N ALA A 143 26.79 26.29 -22.74
CA ALA A 143 27.09 25.70 -21.43
C ALA A 143 25.85 25.55 -20.52
N ALA A 144 24.93 26.51 -20.57
CA ALA A 144 23.69 26.51 -19.81
C ALA A 144 22.73 25.42 -20.30
N ALA A 145 22.54 25.36 -21.62
CA ALA A 145 21.73 24.34 -22.28
C ALA A 145 22.32 22.94 -22.03
N LEU A 146 23.64 22.78 -22.16
CA LEU A 146 24.32 21.52 -21.88
C LEU A 146 24.12 21.04 -20.43
N LYS A 147 24.25 21.94 -19.44
CA LYS A 147 24.02 21.59 -18.03
C LYS A 147 22.60 21.12 -17.79
N ALA A 148 21.61 21.82 -18.35
CA ALA A 148 20.20 21.44 -18.23
C ALA A 148 19.93 20.08 -18.90
N ALA A 149 20.54 19.80 -20.06
CA ALA A 149 20.44 18.51 -20.73
C ALA A 149 21.09 17.37 -19.90
N GLN A 150 22.23 17.62 -19.26
CA GLN A 150 22.91 16.66 -18.38
C GLN A 150 22.09 16.36 -17.12
N ASP A 151 21.48 17.38 -16.50
CA ASP A 151 20.63 17.20 -15.33
C ASP A 151 19.37 16.42 -15.70
N ARG A 152 18.74 16.75 -16.84
CA ARG A 152 17.59 16.01 -17.38
C ARG A 152 17.95 14.55 -17.66
N LEU A 153 19.10 14.30 -18.29
CA LEU A 153 19.60 12.95 -18.54
C LEU A 153 19.79 12.19 -17.22
N THR A 154 20.39 12.82 -16.22
CA THR A 154 20.61 12.20 -14.91
C THR A 154 19.28 11.83 -14.26
N THR A 155 18.30 12.73 -14.24
CA THR A 155 16.95 12.43 -13.73
C THR A 155 16.31 11.25 -14.46
N LEU A 156 16.38 11.21 -15.78
CA LEU A 156 15.84 10.11 -16.58
C LEU A 156 16.58 8.79 -16.30
N GLN A 157 17.90 8.83 -16.13
CA GLN A 157 18.70 7.66 -15.79
C GLN A 157 18.36 7.11 -14.41
N ILE A 158 18.09 7.97 -13.42
CA ILE A 158 17.62 7.58 -12.08
C ILE A 158 16.26 6.89 -12.18
N LEU A 159 15.29 7.51 -12.88
CA LEU A 159 13.93 6.98 -13.06
C LEU A 159 13.93 5.64 -13.82
N ALA A 160 14.75 5.53 -14.87
CA ALA A 160 14.93 4.30 -15.63
C ALA A 160 15.75 3.24 -14.85
N GLY A 161 16.35 3.60 -13.73
CA GLY A 161 17.18 2.73 -12.92
C GLY A 161 18.52 2.34 -13.55
N THR A 162 19.05 3.14 -14.46
CA THR A 162 20.26 2.83 -15.24
C THR A 162 21.57 3.32 -14.60
N ILE A 163 21.48 4.12 -13.54
CA ILE A 163 22.62 4.55 -12.74
C ILE A 163 22.41 4.25 -11.24
N PRO A 164 23.50 4.04 -10.47
CA PRO A 164 23.40 3.87 -9.03
C PRO A 164 23.05 5.20 -8.37
N VAL A 165 22.37 5.13 -7.23
CA VAL A 165 22.00 6.30 -6.43
C VAL A 165 22.21 6.05 -4.95
N GLN A 166 22.34 7.13 -4.20
CA GLN A 166 22.49 7.08 -2.74
C GLN A 166 21.71 8.22 -2.08
N GLY A 167 21.25 7.99 -0.86
CA GLY A 167 20.52 8.97 -0.07
C GLY A 167 20.07 8.40 1.27
N PRO A 168 19.35 9.18 2.09
CA PRO A 168 18.71 8.65 3.28
C PRO A 168 17.71 7.55 2.88
N GLY A 169 17.48 6.61 3.79
CA GLY A 169 16.49 5.57 3.53
C GLY A 169 16.43 4.49 4.58
N ILE A 170 15.90 3.34 4.20
CA ILE A 170 15.80 2.15 5.06
C ILE A 170 16.33 0.90 4.35
N THR A 171 16.83 -0.04 5.14
CA THR A 171 17.04 -1.44 4.74
C THR A 171 16.04 -2.29 5.50
N MET A 172 15.19 -3.01 4.78
CA MET A 172 14.31 -4.03 5.32
C MET A 172 14.86 -5.42 4.99
N THR A 173 15.08 -6.23 6.01
CA THR A 173 15.55 -7.61 5.86
C THR A 173 14.42 -8.56 6.24
N ILE A 174 13.95 -9.35 5.29
CA ILE A 174 12.87 -10.33 5.47
C ILE A 174 13.49 -11.72 5.59
N THR A 175 13.37 -12.35 6.74
CA THR A 175 13.74 -13.75 6.95
C THR A 175 12.52 -14.63 6.76
N ASP A 176 12.64 -15.68 5.95
CA ASP A 176 11.54 -16.57 5.60
C ASP A 176 12.00 -18.05 5.73
N PRO A 177 12.02 -18.60 6.95
CA PRO A 177 12.55 -19.94 7.19
C PRO A 177 11.65 -21.04 6.60
N GLN A 178 10.33 -20.80 6.51
CA GLN A 178 9.36 -21.76 5.98
C GLN A 178 9.14 -21.61 4.47
N LYS A 179 9.79 -20.61 3.83
CA LYS A 179 9.54 -20.24 2.43
C LYS A 179 8.07 -19.93 2.17
N SER A 180 7.42 -19.25 3.10
CA SER A 180 5.98 -18.91 3.03
C SER A 180 5.72 -17.56 2.37
N VAL A 181 6.76 -16.73 2.16
CA VAL A 181 6.59 -15.40 1.56
C VAL A 181 6.25 -15.55 0.08
N ALA A 182 5.08 -15.06 -0.29
CA ALA A 182 4.63 -15.06 -1.67
C ALA A 182 5.15 -13.84 -2.44
N SER A 183 5.07 -13.90 -3.78
CA SER A 183 5.39 -12.75 -4.63
C SER A 183 4.51 -11.53 -4.33
N SER A 184 3.25 -11.73 -3.94
CA SER A 184 2.35 -10.65 -3.52
C SER A 184 2.85 -9.92 -2.29
N ASN A 185 3.39 -10.62 -1.28
CA ASN A 185 3.89 -9.97 -0.07
C ASN A 185 5.08 -9.05 -0.36
N ILE A 186 5.94 -9.42 -1.31
CA ILE A 186 7.06 -8.59 -1.74
C ILE A 186 6.56 -7.40 -2.58
N LEU A 187 5.55 -7.62 -3.42
CA LEU A 187 4.89 -6.54 -4.15
C LEU A 187 4.26 -5.53 -3.19
N ASP A 188 3.49 -6.00 -2.21
CA ASP A 188 2.87 -5.15 -1.17
C ASP A 188 3.94 -4.33 -0.44
N ALA A 189 5.07 -4.94 -0.09
CA ALA A 189 6.19 -4.21 0.50
C ALA A 189 6.75 -3.11 -0.41
N VAL A 190 6.84 -3.36 -1.72
CA VAL A 190 7.30 -2.37 -2.70
C VAL A 190 6.29 -1.25 -2.88
N GLU A 191 5.00 -1.55 -2.93
CA GLU A 191 3.96 -0.55 -3.07
C GLU A 191 3.86 0.33 -1.82
N GLU A 192 3.90 -0.26 -0.63
CA GLU A 192 3.91 0.50 0.63
C GLU A 192 5.14 1.42 0.75
N LEU A 193 6.30 0.98 0.23
CA LEU A 193 7.48 1.84 0.15
C LEU A 193 7.28 3.00 -0.83
N ARG A 194 6.64 2.76 -1.99
CA ARG A 194 6.31 3.81 -2.97
C ARG A 194 5.31 4.81 -2.41
N ASP A 195 4.28 4.32 -1.74
CA ASP A 195 3.27 5.15 -1.07
C ASP A 195 3.92 6.00 0.04
N ALA A 196 4.93 5.46 0.72
CA ALA A 196 5.74 6.17 1.71
C ALA A 196 6.81 7.12 1.10
N GLY A 197 6.85 7.25 -0.23
CA GLY A 197 7.74 8.20 -0.91
C GLY A 197 9.15 7.67 -1.22
N ALA A 198 9.31 6.35 -1.39
CA ALA A 198 10.58 5.80 -1.85
C ALA A 198 10.89 6.25 -3.30
N GLU A 199 12.07 6.85 -3.48
CA GLU A 199 12.55 7.37 -4.77
C GLU A 199 13.34 6.31 -5.57
N ALA A 200 13.97 5.36 -4.88
CA ALA A 200 14.67 4.24 -5.49
C ALA A 200 14.62 3.00 -4.59
N ILE A 201 14.36 1.84 -5.18
CA ILE A 201 14.24 0.57 -4.46
C ILE A 201 15.11 -0.50 -5.12
N GLN A 202 15.78 -1.32 -4.31
CA GLN A 202 16.53 -2.49 -4.73
C GLN A 202 16.17 -3.70 -3.86
N ILE A 203 15.99 -4.86 -4.48
CA ILE A 203 15.73 -6.14 -3.79
C ILE A 203 16.84 -7.12 -4.16
N GLY A 204 17.70 -7.45 -3.20
CA GLY A 204 18.90 -8.23 -3.48
C GLY A 204 19.74 -7.56 -4.60
N PRO A 205 19.98 -8.23 -5.74
CA PRO A 205 20.69 -7.66 -6.88
C PRO A 205 19.80 -6.90 -7.88
N VAL A 206 18.48 -6.83 -7.66
CA VAL A 206 17.51 -6.32 -8.65
C VAL A 206 17.14 -4.86 -8.37
N ARG A 207 17.25 -4.00 -9.38
CA ARG A 207 16.72 -2.63 -9.36
C ARG A 207 15.22 -2.68 -9.63
N VAL A 208 14.42 -2.17 -8.71
CA VAL A 208 12.98 -2.05 -8.91
C VAL A 208 12.70 -0.79 -9.75
N VAL A 209 11.97 -0.97 -10.83
CA VAL A 209 11.47 0.08 -11.75
C VAL A 209 9.99 -0.16 -12.02
N ALA A 210 9.36 0.70 -12.82
CA ALA A 210 7.92 0.63 -13.12
C ALA A 210 7.48 -0.72 -13.72
N SER A 211 8.33 -1.37 -14.53
CA SER A 211 8.03 -2.65 -15.18
C SER A 211 8.57 -3.88 -14.44
N THR A 212 9.03 -3.72 -13.20
CA THR A 212 9.49 -4.86 -12.40
C THR A 212 8.33 -5.78 -12.09
N TRP A 213 8.53 -7.08 -12.29
CA TRP A 213 7.53 -8.11 -12.03
C TRP A 213 8.04 -9.11 -10.98
N PHE A 214 7.08 -9.78 -10.33
CA PHE A 214 7.32 -10.72 -9.24
C PHE A 214 6.61 -12.03 -9.53
N ALA A 215 7.27 -13.16 -9.30
CA ALA A 215 6.66 -14.47 -9.42
C ALA A 215 7.23 -15.44 -8.37
N LEU A 216 6.63 -16.62 -8.28
CA LEU A 216 7.19 -17.78 -7.60
C LEU A 216 7.50 -18.85 -8.65
N SER A 217 8.64 -19.50 -8.49
CA SER A 217 8.90 -20.78 -9.17
C SER A 217 8.08 -21.91 -8.56
N ASP A 218 8.03 -23.04 -9.25
CA ASP A 218 7.39 -24.29 -8.78
C ASP A 218 7.93 -24.78 -7.42
N GLN A 219 9.12 -24.33 -7.01
CA GLN A 219 9.78 -24.66 -5.75
C GLN A 219 9.59 -23.60 -4.66
N ASN A 220 8.56 -22.74 -4.81
CA ASN A 220 8.25 -21.63 -3.92
C ASN A 220 9.44 -20.67 -3.69
N THR A 221 10.29 -20.51 -4.72
CA THR A 221 11.41 -19.57 -4.67
C THR A 221 11.03 -18.29 -5.41
N LEU A 222 11.21 -17.15 -4.75
CA LEU A 222 10.90 -15.82 -5.26
C LEU A 222 11.72 -15.50 -6.51
N ILE A 223 11.04 -15.00 -7.54
CA ILE A 223 11.66 -14.46 -8.75
C ILE A 223 11.28 -12.99 -8.85
N VAL A 224 12.28 -12.12 -8.98
CA VAL A 224 12.10 -10.67 -9.18
C VAL A 224 12.78 -10.30 -10.50
N ASP A 225 12.00 -9.85 -11.47
CA ASP A 225 12.47 -9.47 -12.80
C ASP A 225 13.42 -10.51 -13.44
N GLY A 226 13.05 -11.79 -13.34
CA GLY A 226 13.81 -12.92 -13.87
C GLY A 226 14.97 -13.40 -12.98
N THR A 227 15.26 -12.71 -11.89
CA THR A 227 16.30 -13.13 -10.94
C THR A 227 15.69 -13.93 -9.79
N THR A 228 16.18 -15.15 -9.59
CA THR A 228 15.77 -15.99 -8.46
C THR A 228 16.44 -15.53 -7.16
N LEU A 229 15.66 -15.23 -6.13
CA LEU A 229 16.12 -14.76 -4.83
C LEU A 229 15.83 -15.80 -3.74
N LYS A 230 16.74 -15.91 -2.77
CA LYS A 230 16.59 -16.77 -1.59
C LYS A 230 16.54 -15.90 -0.33
N PRO A 231 15.83 -16.31 0.71
CA PRO A 231 15.81 -15.58 1.96
C PRO A 231 17.20 -15.64 2.65
N PRO A 232 17.57 -14.61 3.44
CA PRO A 232 16.76 -13.42 3.71
C PRO A 232 16.69 -12.45 2.52
N TYR A 233 15.50 -11.91 2.25
CA TYR A 233 15.28 -10.93 1.19
C TYR A 233 15.63 -9.54 1.72
N VAL A 234 16.63 -8.91 1.13
CA VAL A 234 17.09 -7.57 1.52
C VAL A 234 16.52 -6.54 0.56
N VAL A 235 15.65 -5.67 1.08
CA VAL A 235 15.05 -4.54 0.37
C VAL A 235 15.72 -3.26 0.86
N LYS A 236 16.37 -2.54 -0.05
CA LYS A 236 16.93 -1.21 0.20
C LYS A 236 16.04 -0.18 -0.47
N ALA A 237 15.62 0.83 0.26
CA ALA A 237 14.81 1.94 -0.26
C ALA A 237 15.43 3.28 0.13
N ILE A 238 15.52 4.20 -0.82
CA ILE A 238 15.95 5.59 -0.61
C ILE A 238 14.70 6.48 -0.58
N GLY A 239 14.65 7.40 0.38
CA GLY A 239 13.52 8.29 0.64
C GLY A 239 13.58 8.84 2.06
N ASP A 240 12.51 9.45 2.56
CA ASP A 240 12.45 9.86 3.97
C ASP A 240 12.42 8.62 4.88
N SER A 241 13.51 8.38 5.61
CA SER A 241 13.65 7.21 6.47
C SER A 241 12.56 7.12 7.54
N HIS A 242 12.11 8.26 8.07
CA HIS A 242 11.13 8.28 9.15
C HIS A 242 9.74 7.91 8.62
N THR A 243 9.31 8.52 7.52
CA THR A 243 8.06 8.21 6.82
C THR A 243 8.02 6.74 6.40
N MET A 244 9.07 6.24 5.73
CA MET A 244 9.11 4.83 5.32
C MET A 244 9.11 3.86 6.51
N SER A 245 9.91 4.11 7.55
CA SER A 245 9.91 3.24 8.73
C SER A 245 8.57 3.21 9.46
N THR A 246 7.87 4.35 9.50
CA THR A 246 6.54 4.46 10.09
C THR A 246 5.50 3.73 9.25
N ALA A 247 5.54 3.88 7.92
CA ALA A 247 4.64 3.19 7.00
C ALA A 247 4.75 1.67 7.12
N MET A 248 5.98 1.13 7.15
CA MET A 248 6.20 -0.30 7.32
C MET A 248 5.72 -0.85 8.67
N ALA A 249 5.65 0.01 9.70
CA ALA A 249 5.21 -0.36 11.05
C ALA A 249 3.69 -0.21 11.27
N ILE A 250 2.92 0.17 10.24
CA ILE A 250 1.46 0.30 10.34
C ILE A 250 0.85 -1.05 10.74
N PRO A 251 0.02 -1.10 11.80
CA PRO A 251 -0.65 -2.33 12.20
C PRO A 251 -1.50 -2.93 11.08
N GLY A 252 -1.36 -4.24 10.86
CA GLY A 252 -2.03 -4.93 9.77
C GLY A 252 -1.39 -4.73 8.39
N GLY A 253 -0.28 -3.98 8.29
CA GLY A 253 0.51 -3.83 7.07
C GLY A 253 1.57 -4.91 6.89
N VAL A 254 2.55 -4.63 6.02
CA VAL A 254 3.56 -5.57 5.49
C VAL A 254 4.27 -6.38 6.57
N VAL A 255 4.81 -5.74 7.61
CA VAL A 255 5.58 -6.43 8.66
C VAL A 255 4.73 -7.44 9.40
N GLU A 256 3.48 -7.08 9.70
CA GLU A 256 2.54 -7.94 10.42
C GLU A 256 2.05 -9.09 9.53
N SER A 257 1.75 -8.82 8.25
CA SER A 257 1.37 -9.86 7.28
C SER A 257 2.49 -10.91 7.11
N LEU A 258 3.76 -10.47 7.03
CA LEU A 258 4.90 -11.39 6.98
C LEU A 258 5.05 -12.20 8.27
N ARG A 259 4.81 -11.57 9.43
CA ARG A 259 4.85 -12.24 10.74
C ARG A 259 3.82 -13.35 10.86
N GLN A 260 2.62 -13.15 10.32
CA GLN A 260 1.56 -14.16 10.31
C GLN A 260 1.92 -15.40 9.48
N LEU A 261 2.83 -15.25 8.50
CA LEU A 261 3.37 -16.34 7.68
C LEU A 261 4.56 -17.06 8.35
N GLY A 262 4.95 -16.68 9.58
CA GLY A 262 6.12 -17.22 10.28
C GLY A 262 7.46 -16.57 9.86
N SER A 263 7.40 -15.53 9.03
CA SER A 263 8.57 -14.75 8.62
C SER A 263 8.84 -13.58 9.57
N THR A 264 10.02 -12.97 9.48
CA THR A 264 10.33 -11.75 10.25
C THR A 264 10.85 -10.67 9.31
N ALA A 265 10.41 -9.43 9.51
CA ALA A 265 10.92 -8.27 8.77
C ALA A 265 11.56 -7.29 9.76
N THR A 266 12.85 -7.02 9.61
CA THR A 266 13.57 -6.04 10.43
C THR A 266 13.91 -4.82 9.59
N ILE A 267 13.58 -3.63 10.08
CA ILE A 267 13.82 -2.37 9.38
C ILE A 267 14.96 -1.63 10.08
N THR A 268 15.91 -1.14 9.30
CA THR A 268 17.03 -0.32 9.79
C THR A 268 17.11 0.96 8.95
N SER A 269 16.93 2.10 9.59
CA SER A 269 17.09 3.40 8.96
C SER A 269 18.57 3.82 8.91
N ALA A 270 18.97 4.48 7.83
CA ALA A 270 20.31 5.06 7.71
C ALA A 270 20.28 6.37 6.92
N ASN A 271 21.21 7.26 7.23
CA ASN A 271 21.41 8.52 6.50
C ASN A 271 21.95 8.30 5.08
N VAL A 272 22.59 7.15 4.83
CA VAL A 272 23.13 6.77 3.54
C VAL A 272 22.83 5.30 3.27
N ILE A 273 21.90 5.08 2.34
CA ILE A 273 21.62 3.82 1.67
C ILE A 273 22.12 3.95 0.24
N GLN A 274 22.75 2.89 -0.27
CA GLN A 274 23.16 2.81 -1.67
C GLN A 274 22.29 1.80 -2.41
N VAL A 275 21.68 2.25 -3.50
CA VAL A 275 20.99 1.45 -4.50
C VAL A 275 21.94 1.33 -5.68
N THR A 276 22.68 0.23 -5.73
CA THR A 276 23.72 -0.01 -6.74
C THR A 276 23.26 -0.90 -7.88
N ALA A 277 22.15 -1.62 -7.70
CA ALA A 277 21.55 -2.41 -8.76
C ALA A 277 21.06 -1.51 -9.90
N LEU A 278 21.26 -1.99 -11.13
CA LEU A 278 20.88 -1.28 -12.36
C LEU A 278 19.88 -2.10 -13.16
N ARG A 279 18.96 -1.43 -13.84
CA ARG A 279 18.08 -2.02 -14.85
C ARG A 279 18.84 -2.14 -16.16
N ALA A 280 18.90 -3.35 -16.72
CA ALA A 280 19.44 -3.55 -18.06
C ALA A 280 18.56 -2.81 -19.08
N SER A 281 19.16 -1.92 -19.86
CA SER A 281 18.49 -1.29 -21.00
C SER A 281 18.40 -2.27 -22.16
N SER A 282 17.21 -2.45 -22.72
CA SER A 282 17.01 -3.20 -23.97
C SER A 282 16.71 -2.22 -25.09
N GLN A 283 17.33 -2.38 -26.25
CA GLN A 283 17.00 -1.56 -27.41
C GLN A 283 15.61 -1.96 -27.93
N PRO A 284 14.66 -1.02 -28.02
CA PRO A 284 13.36 -1.32 -28.62
C PRO A 284 13.54 -1.70 -30.09
N ARG A 285 12.81 -2.71 -30.56
CA ARG A 285 12.85 -3.13 -31.96
C ARG A 285 12.18 -2.12 -32.91
N TYR A 286 11.13 -1.45 -32.43
CA TYR A 286 10.28 -0.58 -33.26
C TYR A 286 10.25 0.86 -32.77
N ALA A 287 10.24 1.09 -31.45
CA ALA A 287 10.22 2.44 -30.89
C ALA A 287 11.60 3.10 -31.04
N GLN A 288 11.61 4.38 -31.44
CA GLN A 288 12.81 5.20 -31.47
C GLN A 288 12.58 6.48 -30.69
N PRO A 289 13.59 6.99 -29.97
CA PRO A 289 13.51 8.33 -29.38
C PRO A 289 13.28 9.37 -30.48
N ASP A 290 12.43 10.35 -30.20
CA ASP A 290 12.24 11.47 -31.13
C ASP A 290 13.55 12.26 -31.26
N LYS A 291 13.95 12.54 -32.51
CA LYS A 291 15.20 13.25 -32.82
C LYS A 291 15.14 14.73 -32.42
N ALA A 292 13.95 15.30 -32.21
CA ALA A 292 13.76 16.71 -31.88
C ALA A 292 13.88 17.06 -30.38
N ALA A 293 14.13 16.06 -29.52
CA ALA A 293 14.24 16.26 -28.07
C ALA A 293 15.68 16.45 -27.54
N GLY A 294 16.64 16.73 -28.44
CA GLY A 294 18.07 16.91 -28.14
C GLY A 294 18.52 18.36 -28.23
#